data_AF-A0A0Q6WDG3-F1
#
_entry.id   AF-A0A0Q6WDG3-F1
#
_cell.length_a   1.000
_cell.length_b   1.000
_cell.length_c   1.000
_cell.angle_alpha   90.00
_cell.angle_beta   90.00
_cell.angle_gamma   90.00
#
_symmetry.space_group_name_H-M   'P 1'
#
loop_
_entity.id
_entity.type
_entity.pdbx_description
1 polymer ?
#
loop_
_entity_poly.entity_id
_entity_poly.type
_entity_poly.pdbx_seq_one_letter_code
_entity_poly.pdbx_strand_id
1 'polypeptide(L)'
;MIAGAQTLWWLALPVLLLPIWWHRQKRQRVKSEPLATARFLPAAPPQTARIWRWEDLVLLALRCLLLAALIAWLAATAMPWRGDTVFVAPALATGTGRPAHAAWIEQQVAAAGLGAAPRMPLPENALQWLQAHEHEWRPAARILVLADSIPMPAQLPSLAHAADIRLLPAASATAATARAEYRIAVSAPPERMAAWRAAFAAFSAAGAGRYLIEDKPVAATKLIVWDSPAAPPAGWHAPLWWLPASAPFAAFGVKEPAGTPLTINGLSLQIADSPRGRLWRSSAMPPQTADTARALYETWQSLARPAQPYPMPAMQLAPRRSSPLAMPGTPPAAWLAYVLLALFALERLMTHVRRR
;
A
#
# COMPACT_ATOMS: atom_id res chain seq x y z
N MET A 1 19.37 -26.94 -2.25
CA MET A 1 18.71 -28.24 -2.02
C MET A 1 17.19 -28.07 -2.12
N ILE A 2 16.62 -28.14 -3.33
CA ILE A 2 15.17 -28.08 -3.60
C ILE A 2 14.75 -29.38 -4.33
N ALA A 3 15.28 -30.51 -3.87
CA ALA A 3 14.89 -31.83 -4.40
C ALA A 3 13.60 -32.36 -3.75
N GLY A 4 13.17 -31.79 -2.61
CA GLY A 4 12.08 -32.31 -1.78
C GLY A 4 10.66 -32.08 -2.31
N ALA A 5 10.42 -30.99 -3.03
CA ALA A 5 9.08 -30.68 -3.55
C ALA A 5 8.73 -31.53 -4.80
N GLN A 6 9.73 -31.91 -5.59
CA GLN A 6 9.59 -32.87 -6.69
C GLN A 6 9.44 -34.33 -6.20
N THR A 7 9.60 -34.59 -4.90
CA THR A 7 9.47 -35.93 -4.32
C THR A 7 8.15 -36.15 -3.59
N LEU A 8 7.13 -35.29 -3.73
CA LEU A 8 5.82 -35.50 -3.06
C LEU A 8 4.61 -35.56 -4.01
N TRP A 9 4.81 -35.36 -5.32
CA TRP A 9 3.72 -35.48 -6.31
C TRP A 9 3.07 -36.87 -6.31
N TRP A 10 3.83 -37.92 -5.96
CA TRP A 10 3.29 -39.28 -5.83
C TRP A 10 2.30 -39.42 -4.67
N LEU A 11 2.27 -38.51 -3.69
CA LEU A 11 1.20 -38.45 -2.66
C LEU A 11 -0.09 -37.80 -3.17
N ALA A 12 -0.04 -36.98 -4.22
CA ALA A 12 -1.26 -36.47 -4.85
C ALA A 12 -2.03 -37.58 -5.58
N LEU A 13 -1.32 -38.61 -6.04
CA LEU A 13 -1.86 -39.78 -6.74
C LEU A 13 -2.84 -40.62 -5.88
N PRO A 14 -2.50 -41.08 -4.66
CA PRO A 14 -3.44 -41.77 -3.78
C PRO A 14 -4.58 -40.86 -3.33
N VAL A 15 -4.34 -39.56 -3.16
CA VAL A 15 -5.37 -38.58 -2.80
C VAL A 15 -6.39 -38.41 -3.94
N LEU A 16 -5.95 -38.38 -5.21
CA LEU A 16 -6.81 -38.42 -6.40
C LEU A 16 -7.56 -39.75 -6.57
N LEU A 17 -6.96 -40.87 -6.16
CA LEU A 17 -7.57 -42.20 -6.25
C LEU A 17 -8.59 -42.46 -5.13
N LEU A 18 -8.52 -41.74 -4.00
CA LEU A 18 -9.37 -41.95 -2.83
C LEU A 18 -10.86 -41.70 -3.10
N PRO A 19 -11.28 -40.64 -3.80
CA PRO A 19 -12.69 -40.45 -4.21
C PRO A 19 -13.18 -41.56 -5.13
N ILE A 20 -12.32 -42.03 -6.05
CA ILE A 20 -12.63 -43.10 -7.00
C ILE A 20 -12.81 -44.42 -6.23
N TRP A 21 -11.88 -44.73 -5.32
CA TRP A 21 -11.91 -45.93 -4.50
C TRP A 21 -13.10 -45.94 -3.54
N TRP A 22 -13.36 -44.83 -2.86
CA TRP A 22 -14.52 -44.65 -1.99
C TRP A 22 -15.85 -44.78 -2.75
N HIS A 23 -15.92 -44.22 -3.96
CA HIS A 23 -17.08 -44.37 -4.83
C HIS A 23 -17.30 -45.84 -5.28
N ARG A 24 -16.21 -46.59 -5.53
CA ARG A 24 -16.30 -48.04 -5.83
C ARG A 24 -16.72 -48.86 -4.62
N GLN A 25 -16.19 -48.58 -3.43
CA GLN A 25 -16.50 -49.32 -2.20
C GLN A 25 -17.96 -49.11 -1.75
N LYS A 26 -18.49 -47.88 -1.87
CA LYS A 26 -19.89 -47.57 -1.55
C LYS A 26 -20.89 -48.35 -2.43
N ARG A 27 -20.49 -48.72 -3.64
CA ARG A 27 -21.30 -49.54 -4.57
C ARG A 27 -21.28 -51.03 -4.23
N GLN A 28 -20.21 -51.55 -3.64
CA GLN A 28 -20.17 -52.95 -3.18
C GLN A 28 -21.18 -53.21 -2.03
N ARG A 29 -21.56 -52.18 -1.29
CA ARG A 29 -22.48 -52.28 -0.14
C ARG A 29 -23.96 -52.08 -0.50
N VAL A 30 -24.31 -51.69 -1.73
CA VAL A 30 -25.69 -51.38 -2.11
C VAL A 30 -26.02 -52.04 -3.45
N LYS A 31 -26.50 -53.29 -3.39
CA LYS A 31 -27.58 -53.87 -4.22
C LYS A 31 -27.59 -55.39 -4.06
N SER A 32 -28.26 -55.84 -3.01
CA SER A 32 -28.89 -57.15 -2.95
C SER A 32 -30.37 -56.89 -2.66
N GLU A 33 -31.13 -56.51 -3.69
CA GLU A 33 -32.59 -56.48 -3.59
C GLU A 33 -33.10 -57.88 -3.96
N PRO A 34 -33.66 -58.65 -3.01
CA PRO A 34 -34.38 -59.86 -3.39
C PRO A 34 -35.64 -59.43 -4.15
N LEU A 35 -35.81 -59.93 -5.38
CA LEU A 35 -37.06 -59.77 -6.11
C LEU A 35 -38.14 -60.55 -5.37
N ALA A 36 -38.85 -59.88 -4.48
CA ALA A 36 -40.06 -60.41 -3.87
C ALA A 36 -41.17 -60.39 -4.92
N THR A 37 -41.28 -61.44 -5.74
CA THR A 37 -42.54 -61.87 -6.37
C THR A 37 -42.33 -63.20 -7.10
N ALA A 38 -42.40 -64.30 -6.34
CA ALA A 38 -43.09 -65.54 -6.68
C ALA A 38 -42.57 -66.63 -5.74
N ARG A 39 -43.46 -67.15 -4.89
CA ARG A 39 -43.17 -68.17 -3.86
C ARG A 39 -42.82 -69.56 -4.45
N PHE A 40 -42.50 -69.66 -5.74
CA PHE A 40 -42.48 -70.94 -6.48
C PHE A 40 -41.44 -71.06 -7.62
N LEU A 41 -40.30 -70.37 -7.57
CA LEU A 41 -39.18 -70.70 -8.48
C LEU A 41 -37.92 -71.07 -7.69
N PRO A 42 -37.19 -72.14 -8.07
CA PRO A 42 -35.90 -72.47 -7.48
C PRO A 42 -34.95 -71.29 -7.68
N ALA A 43 -34.28 -70.91 -6.60
CA ALA A 43 -33.50 -69.69 -6.47
C ALA A 43 -32.62 -69.39 -7.70
N ALA A 44 -33.05 -68.43 -8.53
CA ALA A 44 -32.19 -67.84 -9.54
C ALA A 44 -31.10 -67.01 -8.82
N PRO A 45 -29.80 -67.15 -9.16
CA PRO A 45 -28.76 -66.33 -8.56
C PRO A 45 -29.04 -64.85 -8.90
N PRO A 46 -28.96 -63.94 -7.92
CA PRO A 46 -29.33 -62.55 -8.12
C PRO A 46 -28.45 -61.91 -9.20
N GLN A 47 -29.04 -61.52 -10.33
CA GLN A 47 -28.32 -60.81 -11.38
C GLN A 47 -28.15 -59.34 -10.96
N THR A 48 -26.91 -58.93 -10.76
CA THR A 48 -26.55 -57.56 -10.43
C THR A 48 -26.52 -56.71 -11.70
N ALA A 49 -27.60 -55.99 -11.98
CA ALA A 49 -27.62 -55.05 -13.09
C ALA A 49 -26.74 -53.83 -12.76
N ARG A 50 -25.58 -53.72 -13.42
CA ARG A 50 -24.61 -52.63 -13.28
C ARG A 50 -25.07 -51.42 -14.09
N ILE A 51 -26.12 -50.76 -13.64
CA ILE A 51 -26.63 -49.54 -14.30
C ILE A 51 -25.81 -48.35 -13.81
N TRP A 52 -25.00 -47.79 -14.71
CA TRP A 52 -24.25 -46.56 -14.45
C TRP A 52 -25.23 -45.38 -14.55
N ARG A 53 -25.69 -44.89 -13.39
CA ARG A 53 -26.52 -43.68 -13.32
C ARG A 53 -25.63 -42.47 -13.62
N TRP A 54 -26.00 -41.67 -14.61
CA TRP A 54 -25.30 -40.44 -14.99
C TRP A 54 -25.04 -39.49 -13.81
N GLU A 55 -25.95 -39.45 -12.83
CA GLU A 55 -25.81 -38.69 -11.59
C GLU A 55 -24.54 -39.03 -10.79
N ASP A 56 -24.15 -40.31 -10.77
CA ASP A 56 -22.96 -40.74 -10.05
C ASP A 56 -21.66 -40.36 -10.78
N LEU A 57 -21.70 -40.27 -12.11
CA LEU A 57 -20.57 -39.74 -12.89
C LEU A 57 -20.35 -38.27 -12.62
N VAL A 58 -21.43 -37.50 -12.57
CA VAL A 58 -21.38 -36.06 -12.28
C VAL A 58 -20.83 -35.82 -10.88
N LEU A 59 -21.28 -36.57 -9.87
CA LEU A 59 -20.76 -36.48 -8.50
C LEU A 59 -19.27 -36.88 -8.41
N LEU A 60 -18.84 -37.90 -9.15
CA LEU A 60 -17.43 -38.30 -9.18
C LEU A 60 -16.56 -37.22 -9.84
N ALA A 61 -17.00 -36.67 -10.97
CA ALA A 61 -16.30 -35.60 -11.67
C ALA A 61 -16.14 -34.37 -10.77
N LEU A 62 -17.20 -33.97 -10.07
CA LEU A 62 -17.18 -32.83 -9.16
C LEU A 62 -16.20 -33.01 -8.00
N ARG A 63 -16.12 -34.22 -7.43
CA ARG A 63 -15.14 -34.54 -6.37
C ARG A 63 -13.72 -34.50 -6.88
N CYS A 64 -13.48 -34.99 -8.09
CA CYS A 64 -12.17 -34.89 -8.74
C CYS A 64 -11.79 -33.43 -9.01
N LEU A 65 -12.74 -32.61 -9.46
CA LEU A 65 -12.52 -31.17 -9.65
C LEU A 65 -12.22 -30.44 -8.33
N LEU A 66 -12.94 -30.74 -7.25
CA LEU A 66 -12.69 -30.16 -5.93
C LEU A 66 -11.27 -30.48 -5.45
N LEU A 67 -10.85 -31.73 -5.63
CA LEU A 67 -9.53 -32.19 -5.24
C LEU A 67 -8.43 -31.58 -6.11
N ALA A 68 -8.65 -31.48 -7.43
CA ALA A 68 -7.73 -30.78 -8.33
C ALA A 68 -7.61 -29.29 -7.99
N ALA A 69 -8.71 -28.61 -7.67
CA ALA A 69 -8.72 -27.22 -7.23
C ALA A 69 -7.98 -27.04 -5.90
N LEU A 70 -8.11 -27.99 -4.97
CA LEU A 70 -7.41 -27.96 -3.68
C LEU A 70 -5.90 -28.13 -3.88
N ILE A 71 -5.48 -29.06 -4.75
CA ILE A 71 -4.07 -29.24 -5.11
C ILE A 71 -3.53 -27.97 -5.78
N ALA A 72 -4.27 -27.38 -6.73
CA ALA A 72 -3.87 -26.14 -7.39
C ALA A 72 -3.71 -24.98 -6.39
N TRP A 73 -4.61 -24.88 -5.42
CA TRP A 73 -4.55 -23.88 -4.34
C TRP A 73 -3.31 -24.05 -3.45
N LEU A 74 -2.95 -25.28 -3.08
CA LEU A 74 -1.73 -25.57 -2.33
C LEU A 74 -0.46 -25.33 -3.17
N ALA A 75 -0.49 -25.67 -4.46
CA ALA A 75 0.65 -25.45 -5.35
C ALA A 75 0.91 -23.95 -5.58
N ALA A 76 -0.14 -23.15 -5.72
CA ALA A 76 -0.04 -21.71 -5.94
C ALA A 76 0.59 -20.95 -4.75
N THR A 77 0.49 -21.48 -3.52
CA THR A 77 1.16 -20.90 -2.35
C THR A 77 2.57 -21.45 -2.15
N ALA A 78 2.79 -22.74 -2.43
CA ALA A 78 4.04 -23.40 -2.09
C ALA A 78 5.12 -23.32 -3.17
N MET A 79 4.75 -23.16 -4.46
CA MET A 79 5.68 -23.22 -5.58
C MET A 79 5.86 -21.87 -6.28
N PRO A 80 7.09 -21.52 -6.70
CA PRO A 80 7.32 -20.35 -7.53
C PRO A 80 6.73 -20.58 -8.92
N TRP A 81 5.66 -19.86 -9.24
CA TRP A 81 4.93 -20.03 -10.50
C TRP A 81 5.09 -18.84 -11.45
N ARG A 82 5.45 -17.65 -10.94
CA ARG A 82 5.65 -16.45 -11.77
C ARG A 82 7.00 -16.47 -12.48
N GLY A 83 6.95 -16.13 -13.76
CA GLY A 83 8.14 -15.82 -14.56
C GLY A 83 8.46 -14.33 -14.49
N ASP A 84 9.11 -13.84 -15.54
CA ASP A 84 9.38 -12.43 -15.76
C ASP A 84 8.12 -11.56 -15.54
N THR A 85 8.26 -10.41 -14.89
CA THR A 85 7.10 -9.57 -14.52
C THR A 85 7.41 -8.09 -14.65
N VAL A 86 6.42 -7.31 -15.11
CA VAL A 86 6.48 -5.85 -15.16
C VAL A 86 5.47 -5.26 -14.19
N PHE A 87 5.93 -4.50 -13.21
CA PHE A 87 5.07 -3.70 -12.35
C PHE A 87 4.91 -2.30 -12.90
N VAL A 88 3.67 -1.80 -12.94
CA VAL A 88 3.35 -0.45 -13.41
C VAL A 88 2.59 0.28 -12.31
N ALA A 89 3.08 1.46 -11.92
CA ALA A 89 2.40 2.30 -10.94
C ALA A 89 0.97 2.63 -11.40
N PRO A 90 -0.04 2.51 -10.51
CA PRO A 90 -1.43 2.81 -10.86
C PRO A 90 -1.59 4.19 -11.49
N ALA A 91 -0.91 5.21 -10.98
CA ALA A 91 -0.94 6.58 -11.53
C ALA A 91 -0.44 6.68 -12.99
N LEU A 92 0.47 5.79 -13.39
CA LEU A 92 0.93 5.70 -14.79
C LEU A 92 -0.07 4.92 -15.66
N ALA A 93 -0.70 3.88 -15.10
CA ALA A 93 -1.64 3.01 -15.81
C ALA A 93 -3.04 3.62 -15.97
N THR A 94 -3.53 4.37 -14.98
CA THR A 94 -4.85 5.01 -14.96
C THR A 94 -4.84 6.43 -15.51
N GLY A 95 -3.68 6.94 -15.95
CA GLY A 95 -3.52 8.26 -16.54
C GLY A 95 -4.33 8.41 -17.82
N THR A 96 -5.64 8.58 -17.67
CA THR A 96 -6.61 8.91 -18.69
C THR A 96 -6.21 10.24 -19.32
N GLY A 97 -5.48 10.19 -20.44
CA GLY A 97 -5.23 11.37 -21.29
C GLY A 97 -3.79 11.83 -21.47
N ARG A 98 -2.75 11.09 -21.04
CA ARG A 98 -1.36 11.36 -21.48
C ARG A 98 -0.82 10.23 -22.36
N PRO A 99 -0.88 10.34 -23.69
CA PRO A 99 -0.29 9.34 -24.60
C PRO A 99 1.21 9.13 -24.36
N ALA A 100 1.90 10.15 -23.82
CA ALA A 100 3.31 10.08 -23.44
C ALA A 100 3.61 9.02 -22.36
N HIS A 101 2.70 8.77 -21.40
CA HIS A 101 2.94 7.77 -20.34
C HIS A 101 2.84 6.35 -20.89
N ALA A 102 1.82 6.06 -21.71
CA ALA A 102 1.65 4.75 -22.34
C ALA A 102 2.83 4.44 -23.27
N ALA A 103 3.23 5.40 -24.12
CA ALA A 103 4.39 5.24 -25.00
C ALA A 103 5.70 5.01 -24.21
N TRP A 104 5.89 5.74 -23.11
CA TRP A 104 7.05 5.54 -22.23
C TRP A 104 7.05 4.14 -21.60
N ILE A 105 5.90 3.66 -21.10
CA ILE A 105 5.79 2.29 -20.55
C ILE A 105 6.21 1.27 -21.61
N GLU A 106 5.64 1.33 -22.82
CA GLU A 106 5.98 0.38 -23.89
C GLU A 106 7.47 0.44 -24.25
N GLN A 107 8.03 1.65 -24.34
CA GLN A 107 9.45 1.84 -24.62
C GLN A 107 10.33 1.20 -23.54
N GLN A 108 10.00 1.39 -22.25
CA GLN A 108 10.78 0.81 -21.16
C GLN A 108 10.66 -0.71 -21.11
N VAL A 109 9.46 -1.25 -21.33
CA VAL A 109 9.22 -2.71 -21.39
C VAL A 109 10.00 -3.33 -22.54
N ALA A 110 9.95 -2.73 -23.73
CA ALA A 110 10.70 -3.17 -24.89
C ALA A 110 12.23 -3.10 -24.65
N ALA A 111 12.72 -1.99 -24.08
CA ALA A 111 14.13 -1.82 -23.76
C ALA A 111 14.63 -2.78 -22.68
N ALA A 112 13.74 -3.28 -21.80
CA ALA A 112 14.08 -4.33 -20.84
C ALA A 112 14.03 -5.75 -21.45
N GLY A 113 13.48 -5.90 -22.66
CA GLY A 113 13.23 -7.19 -23.32
C GLY A 113 12.08 -7.98 -22.68
N LEU A 114 11.13 -7.30 -22.02
CA LEU A 114 10.06 -7.92 -21.24
C LEU A 114 8.67 -7.78 -21.88
N GLY A 115 8.61 -7.67 -23.21
CA GLY A 115 7.36 -7.45 -23.96
C GLY A 115 6.29 -8.53 -23.75
N ALA A 116 6.71 -9.77 -23.49
CA ALA A 116 5.81 -10.91 -23.23
C ALA A 116 5.48 -11.11 -21.73
N ALA A 117 6.10 -10.32 -20.84
CA ALA A 117 5.91 -10.49 -19.40
C ALA A 117 4.54 -9.94 -18.95
N PRO A 118 3.83 -10.64 -18.04
CA PRO A 118 2.60 -10.12 -17.45
C PRO A 118 2.84 -8.78 -16.74
N ARG A 119 1.89 -7.87 -16.92
CA ARG A 119 1.85 -6.57 -16.24
C ARG A 119 1.01 -6.67 -14.99
N MET A 120 1.52 -6.11 -13.91
CA MET A 120 0.85 -6.06 -12.61
C MET A 120 0.81 -4.63 -12.09
N PRO A 121 -0.26 -4.24 -11.37
CA PRO A 121 -0.26 -2.96 -10.67
C PRO A 121 0.82 -2.97 -9.59
N LEU A 122 1.59 -1.88 -9.51
CA LEU A 122 2.57 -1.70 -8.45
C LEU A 122 1.85 -1.52 -7.11
N PRO A 123 2.12 -2.36 -6.10
CA PRO A 123 1.53 -2.21 -4.78
C PRO A 123 2.16 -1.06 -4.00
N GLU A 124 1.46 -0.59 -2.96
CA GLU A 124 2.02 0.34 -1.98
C GLU A 124 3.26 -0.27 -1.30
N ASN A 125 4.22 0.57 -0.92
CA ASN A 125 5.51 0.13 -0.37
C ASN A 125 6.20 -0.93 -1.24
N ALA A 126 6.18 -0.70 -2.56
CA ALA A 126 6.62 -1.61 -3.62
C ALA A 126 7.84 -2.49 -3.26
N LEU A 127 8.91 -1.87 -2.75
CA LEU A 127 10.16 -2.56 -2.42
C LEU A 127 10.02 -3.55 -1.24
N GLN A 128 9.30 -3.16 -0.19
CA GLN A 128 9.04 -4.05 0.95
C GLN A 128 8.07 -5.16 0.57
N TRP A 129 7.02 -4.80 -0.18
CA TRP A 129 6.07 -5.79 -0.69
C TRP A 129 6.79 -6.82 -1.58
N LEU A 130 7.66 -6.37 -2.47
CA LEU A 130 8.44 -7.24 -3.35
C LEU A 130 9.28 -8.21 -2.53
N GLN A 131 10.03 -7.70 -1.54
CA GLN A 131 10.85 -8.52 -0.64
C GLN A 131 10.04 -9.61 0.08
N ALA A 132 8.80 -9.29 0.50
CA ALA A 132 7.91 -10.24 1.15
C ALA A 132 7.34 -11.31 0.20
N HIS A 133 7.11 -10.95 -1.07
CA HIS A 133 6.47 -11.83 -2.06
C HIS A 133 7.46 -12.51 -3.04
N GLU A 134 8.78 -12.34 -2.87
CA GLU A 134 9.79 -12.90 -3.79
C GLU A 134 9.67 -14.41 -4.02
N HIS A 135 9.07 -15.15 -3.10
CA HIS A 135 8.85 -16.60 -3.20
C HIS A 135 7.90 -16.99 -4.36
N GLU A 136 7.10 -16.06 -4.88
CA GLU A 136 6.19 -16.31 -6.00
C GLU A 136 6.93 -16.44 -7.34
N TRP A 137 8.15 -15.92 -7.44
CA TRP A 137 8.96 -15.89 -8.66
C TRP A 137 9.92 -17.07 -8.77
N ARG A 138 10.07 -17.57 -10.01
CA ARG A 138 11.07 -18.57 -10.35
C ARG A 138 12.47 -17.98 -10.22
N PRO A 139 13.52 -18.78 -9.87
CA PRO A 139 14.86 -18.27 -9.59
C PRO A 139 15.51 -17.41 -10.69
N ALA A 140 15.12 -17.60 -11.96
CA ALA A 140 15.65 -16.86 -13.10
C ALA A 140 14.76 -15.68 -13.54
N ALA A 141 13.66 -15.41 -12.83
CA ALA A 141 12.71 -14.38 -13.22
C ALA A 141 13.32 -12.98 -13.05
N ARG A 142 13.08 -12.14 -14.05
CA ARG A 142 13.48 -10.73 -14.08
C ARG A 142 12.28 -9.85 -13.71
N ILE A 143 12.54 -8.85 -12.88
CA ILE A 143 11.49 -7.95 -12.41
C ILE A 143 11.80 -6.54 -12.91
N LEU A 144 10.84 -5.92 -13.58
CA LEU A 144 10.89 -4.51 -13.98
C LEU A 144 9.84 -3.73 -13.19
N VAL A 145 10.25 -2.64 -12.57
CA VAL A 145 9.37 -1.73 -11.84
C VAL A 145 9.34 -0.39 -12.54
N LEU A 146 8.15 0.01 -13.00
CA LEU A 146 7.88 1.28 -13.67
C LEU A 146 7.00 2.15 -12.78
N ALA A 147 7.52 3.29 -12.34
CA ALA A 147 6.79 4.22 -11.47
C ALA A 147 7.05 5.68 -11.84
N ASP A 148 6.20 6.58 -11.37
CA ASP A 148 6.43 8.02 -11.41
C ASP A 148 7.43 8.44 -10.31
N SER A 149 7.25 7.92 -9.10
CA SER A 149 8.19 8.08 -7.99
C SER A 149 8.10 6.90 -7.02
N ILE A 150 9.23 6.55 -6.39
CA ILE A 150 9.29 5.57 -5.30
C ILE A 150 10.09 6.22 -4.17
N PRO A 151 9.58 6.25 -2.93
CA PRO A 151 10.34 6.81 -1.81
C PRO A 151 11.60 5.96 -1.55
N MET A 152 12.74 6.62 -1.39
CA MET A 152 13.99 5.97 -1.02
C MET A 152 13.87 5.42 0.40
N PRO A 153 13.99 4.09 0.60
CA PRO A 153 14.03 3.53 1.95
C PRO A 153 15.36 3.87 2.62
N ALA A 154 15.37 3.97 3.96
CA ALA A 154 16.60 4.17 4.73
C ALA A 154 17.63 3.05 4.48
N GLN A 155 17.16 1.84 4.18
CA GLN A 155 17.98 0.70 3.78
C GLN A 155 17.31 -0.01 2.59
N LEU A 156 18.05 -0.18 1.50
CA LEU A 156 17.57 -0.94 0.35
C LEU A 156 17.35 -2.41 0.74
N PRO A 157 16.21 -3.02 0.36
CA PRO A 157 15.96 -4.41 0.67
C PRO A 157 16.98 -5.31 -0.05
N SER A 158 17.38 -6.37 0.64
CA SER A 158 18.19 -7.43 0.04
C SER A 158 17.26 -8.36 -0.71
N LEU A 159 17.27 -8.32 -2.05
CA LEU A 159 16.40 -9.14 -2.91
C LEU A 159 17.13 -10.41 -3.36
N ALA A 160 16.39 -11.49 -3.56
CA ALA A 160 16.87 -12.72 -4.17
C ALA A 160 16.81 -12.68 -5.71
N HIS A 161 15.94 -11.83 -6.28
CA HIS A 161 15.82 -11.62 -7.71
C HIS A 161 16.43 -10.28 -8.14
N ALA A 162 16.85 -10.20 -9.41
CA ALA A 162 17.24 -8.93 -10.01
C ALA A 162 16.01 -8.06 -10.26
N ALA A 163 16.06 -6.80 -9.83
CA ALA A 163 15.00 -5.83 -10.05
C ALA A 163 15.56 -4.59 -10.77
N ASP A 164 15.00 -4.26 -11.94
CA ASP A 164 15.29 -3.03 -12.68
C ASP A 164 14.21 -1.99 -12.35
N ILE A 165 14.60 -0.86 -11.79
CA ILE A 165 13.68 0.18 -11.34
C ILE A 165 13.87 1.39 -12.25
N ARG A 166 12.81 1.73 -12.98
CA ARG A 166 12.79 2.86 -13.90
C ARG A 166 11.69 3.82 -13.52
N LEU A 167 12.07 5.08 -13.45
CA LEU A 167 11.17 6.15 -13.05
C LEU A 167 10.87 7.05 -14.24
N LEU A 168 9.64 7.54 -14.30
CA LEU A 168 9.27 8.56 -15.25
C LEU A 168 10.23 9.76 -15.04
N PRO A 169 10.85 10.29 -16.11
CA PRO A 169 11.68 11.47 -15.97
C PRO A 169 10.86 12.57 -15.32
N ALA A 170 11.32 13.07 -14.17
CA ALA A 170 10.74 14.26 -13.59
C ALA A 170 10.93 15.37 -14.63
N ALA A 171 9.85 15.75 -15.32
CA ALA A 171 9.85 16.98 -16.09
C ALA A 171 10.32 18.05 -15.10
N SER A 172 11.48 18.67 -15.37
CA SER A 172 12.06 19.71 -14.54
C SER A 172 10.93 20.61 -14.08
N ALA A 173 10.61 20.53 -12.79
CA ALA A 173 9.46 21.19 -12.23
C ALA A 173 9.76 22.68 -12.11
N THR A 174 9.82 23.38 -13.25
CA THR A 174 9.31 24.74 -13.37
C THR A 174 7.79 24.67 -13.36
N ALA A 175 7.24 24.09 -12.29
CA ALA A 175 5.86 24.33 -11.94
C ALA A 175 5.84 25.76 -11.42
N ALA A 176 5.37 26.68 -12.26
CA ALA A 176 4.82 27.94 -11.78
C ALA A 176 3.70 27.56 -10.80
N THR A 177 4.06 27.44 -9.52
CA THR A 177 3.12 27.28 -8.43
C THR A 177 2.17 28.46 -8.53
N ALA A 178 0.90 28.20 -8.79
CA ALA A 178 -0.15 29.17 -8.55
C ALA A 178 0.12 29.75 -7.15
N ARG A 179 0.27 31.08 -7.08
CA ARG A 179 0.74 31.79 -5.89
C ARG A 179 -0.20 31.44 -4.73
N ALA A 180 0.25 30.58 -3.83
CA ALA A 180 -0.58 30.07 -2.75
C ALA A 180 -1.01 31.23 -1.84
N GLU A 181 -2.29 31.31 -1.51
CA GLU A 181 -2.80 32.28 -0.53
C GLU A 181 -2.64 31.71 0.88
N TYR A 182 -2.01 32.49 1.75
CA TYR A 182 -1.76 32.13 3.15
C TYR A 182 -2.50 33.13 4.05
N ARG A 183 -3.50 32.64 4.78
CA ARG A 183 -4.24 33.44 5.77
C ARG A 183 -3.54 33.40 7.12
N ILE A 184 -3.25 34.58 7.65
CA ILE A 184 -2.54 34.80 8.90
C ILE A 184 -3.39 35.69 9.79
N ALA A 185 -3.68 35.25 11.00
CA ALA A 185 -4.28 36.13 11.99
C ALA A 185 -3.18 36.81 12.81
N VAL A 186 -3.18 38.13 12.90
CA VAL A 186 -2.19 38.88 13.68
C VAL A 186 -2.90 39.65 14.79
N SER A 187 -2.55 39.35 16.04
CA SER A 187 -2.97 40.11 17.21
C SER A 187 -1.74 40.74 17.85
N ALA A 188 -1.58 42.05 17.68
CA ALA A 188 -0.45 42.82 18.18
C ALA A 188 -0.90 44.22 18.62
N PRO A 189 -0.22 44.87 19.57
CA PRO A 189 -0.39 46.29 19.86
C PRO A 189 -0.25 47.12 18.57
N PRO A 190 -0.96 48.26 18.45
CA PRO A 190 -0.92 49.12 17.26
C PRO A 190 0.51 49.49 16.83
N GLU A 191 1.39 49.72 17.80
CA GLU A 191 2.80 50.08 17.62
C GLU A 191 3.62 48.99 16.91
N ARG A 192 3.31 47.70 17.17
CA ARG A 192 4.04 46.55 16.61
C ARG A 192 3.35 45.94 15.38
N MET A 193 2.09 46.29 15.15
CA MET A 193 1.32 45.84 14.00
C MET A 193 1.96 46.27 12.66
N ALA A 194 2.56 47.46 12.60
CA ALA A 194 3.26 47.95 11.41
C ALA A 194 4.45 47.05 11.03
N ALA A 195 5.24 46.60 12.01
CA ALA A 195 6.38 45.72 11.78
C ALA A 195 5.94 44.35 11.23
N TRP A 196 4.86 43.77 11.77
CA TRP A 196 4.30 42.52 11.26
C TRP A 196 3.77 42.64 9.83
N ARG A 197 3.07 43.74 9.50
CA ARG A 197 2.59 44.00 8.15
C ARG A 197 3.75 44.15 7.16
N ALA A 198 4.80 44.87 7.55
CA ALA A 198 6.01 45.03 6.74
C ALA A 198 6.71 43.68 6.48
N ALA A 199 6.83 42.83 7.50
CA ALA A 199 7.44 41.50 7.37
C ALA A 199 6.68 40.61 6.37
N PHE A 200 5.35 40.49 6.51
CA PHE A 200 4.55 39.67 5.59
C PHE A 200 4.46 40.27 4.17
N ALA A 201 4.54 41.60 4.03
CA ALA A 201 4.68 42.24 2.72
C ALA A 201 6.00 41.86 2.05
N ALA A 202 7.11 41.86 2.80
CA ALA A 202 8.41 41.39 2.30
C ALA A 202 8.38 39.90 1.93
N PHE A 203 7.72 39.05 2.71
CA PHE A 203 7.57 37.63 2.40
C PHE A 203 6.75 37.41 1.12
N SER A 204 5.70 38.22 0.92
CA SER A 204 4.90 38.20 -0.30
C SER A 204 5.78 38.54 -1.52
N ALA A 205 6.64 39.56 -1.41
CA ALA A 205 7.56 39.95 -2.48
C ALA A 205 8.63 38.88 -2.77
N ALA A 206 9.08 38.13 -1.76
CA ALA A 206 10.10 37.08 -1.89
C ALA A 206 9.65 35.77 -2.57
N GLY A 207 8.36 35.61 -2.90
CA GLY A 207 7.96 34.69 -3.98
C GLY A 207 7.30 33.35 -3.60
N ALA A 208 6.85 33.12 -2.36
CA ALA A 208 6.14 31.86 -2.03
C ALA A 208 4.61 31.94 -2.05
N GLY A 209 4.00 33.12 -2.03
CA GLY A 209 2.56 33.23 -1.88
C GLY A 209 2.06 34.65 -1.69
N ARG A 210 0.76 34.79 -1.48
CA ARG A 210 0.12 36.03 -1.03
C ARG A 210 -0.30 35.86 0.43
N TYR A 211 0.18 36.73 1.29
CA TYR A 211 -0.12 36.70 2.72
C TYR A 211 -1.28 37.66 3.03
N LEU A 212 -2.41 37.10 3.50
CA LEU A 212 -3.59 37.87 3.90
C LEU A 212 -3.61 37.96 5.42
N ILE A 213 -3.49 39.19 5.92
CA ILE A 213 -3.51 39.47 7.36
C ILE A 213 -4.94 39.77 7.78
N GLU A 214 -5.45 39.01 8.74
CA GLU A 214 -6.77 39.15 9.33
C GLU A 214 -6.64 39.42 10.85
N ASP A 215 -7.63 40.08 11.46
CA ASP A 215 -7.60 40.38 12.90
C ASP A 215 -8.06 39.18 13.77
N LYS A 216 -8.71 38.18 13.16
CA LYS A 216 -9.24 36.97 13.81
C LYS A 216 -8.94 35.73 12.96
N PRO A 217 -8.67 34.58 13.57
CA PRO A 217 -8.49 33.34 12.82
C PRO A 217 -9.82 32.83 12.26
N VAL A 218 -9.74 32.28 11.06
CA VAL A 218 -10.79 31.52 10.37
C VAL A 218 -10.33 30.07 10.19
N ALA A 219 -11.22 29.18 9.71
CA ALA A 219 -10.89 27.77 9.51
C ALA A 219 -9.68 27.53 8.57
N ALA A 220 -9.42 28.45 7.65
CA ALA A 220 -8.30 28.39 6.72
C ALA A 220 -6.99 29.03 7.26
N THR A 221 -7.00 29.62 8.46
CA THR A 221 -5.81 30.27 9.04
C THR A 221 -4.70 29.25 9.28
N LYS A 222 -3.53 29.51 8.69
CA LYS A 222 -2.35 28.63 8.78
C LYS A 222 -1.39 29.04 9.87
N LEU A 223 -1.40 30.32 10.24
CA LEU A 223 -0.52 30.91 11.24
C LEU A 223 -1.29 31.94 12.06
N ILE A 224 -1.14 31.90 13.38
CA ILE A 224 -1.55 32.98 14.27
C ILE A 224 -0.29 33.64 14.85
N VAL A 225 -0.15 34.94 14.66
CA VAL A 225 0.85 35.75 15.36
C VAL A 225 0.17 36.33 16.59
N TRP A 226 0.58 35.87 17.78
CA TRP A 226 0.08 36.35 19.04
C TRP A 226 1.15 37.16 19.75
N ASP A 227 1.13 38.46 19.49
CA ASP A 227 2.07 39.43 20.02
C ASP A 227 1.45 40.21 21.18
N SER A 228 0.96 39.49 22.17
CA SER A 228 0.30 40.06 23.35
C SER A 228 0.68 39.28 24.61
N PRO A 229 0.88 39.94 25.76
CA PRO A 229 1.06 39.25 27.04
C PRO A 229 -0.26 38.65 27.57
N ALA A 230 -1.41 39.06 27.02
CA ALA A 230 -2.71 38.54 27.42
C ALA A 230 -2.92 37.11 26.95
N ALA A 231 -3.84 36.39 27.60
CA ALA A 231 -4.23 35.05 27.16
C ALA A 231 -5.02 35.12 25.83
N PRO A 232 -4.75 34.21 24.87
CA PRO A 232 -5.50 34.19 23.63
C PRO A 232 -6.93 33.67 23.83
N PRO A 233 -7.95 34.21 23.12
CA PRO A 233 -9.35 33.79 23.28
C PRO A 233 -9.53 32.29 23.08
N ALA A 234 -10.18 31.57 23.99
CA ALA A 234 -10.15 30.10 24.06
C ALA A 234 -10.43 29.34 22.74
N GLY A 235 -11.29 29.87 21.86
CA GLY A 235 -11.66 29.24 20.60
C GLY A 235 -10.68 29.41 19.44
N TRP A 236 -9.56 30.13 19.61
CA TRP A 236 -8.58 30.31 18.54
C TRP A 236 -7.70 29.07 18.38
N HIS A 237 -7.59 28.57 17.15
CA HIS A 237 -6.76 27.43 16.78
C HIS A 237 -6.09 27.69 15.44
N ALA A 238 -4.83 27.28 15.31
CA ALA A 238 -4.11 27.22 14.04
C ALA A 238 -2.97 26.20 14.13
N PRO A 239 -2.51 25.62 13.01
CA PRO A 239 -1.40 24.68 13.03
C PRO A 239 -0.12 25.24 13.68
N LEU A 240 0.14 26.54 13.49
CA LEU A 240 1.31 27.23 13.99
C LEU A 240 0.95 28.57 14.65
N TRP A 241 1.65 28.87 15.74
CA TRP A 241 1.59 30.13 16.47
C TRP A 241 2.98 30.75 16.58
N TRP A 242 3.09 32.04 16.32
CA TRP A 242 4.30 32.83 16.58
C TRP A 242 4.11 33.73 17.78
N LEU A 243 5.07 33.65 18.69
CA LEU A 243 5.05 34.30 19.99
C LEU A 243 6.32 35.15 20.17
N PRO A 244 6.21 36.39 20.63
CA PRO A 244 7.36 37.16 21.09
C PRO A 244 7.93 36.52 22.36
N ALA A 245 9.17 36.83 22.71
CA ALA A 245 9.79 36.36 23.96
C ALA A 245 8.97 36.70 25.22
N SER A 246 8.22 37.81 25.20
CA SER A 246 7.37 38.26 26.31
C SER A 246 6.08 37.45 26.48
N ALA A 247 5.66 36.65 25.50
CA ALA A 247 4.43 35.88 25.60
C ALA A 247 4.64 34.60 26.46
N PRO A 248 3.78 34.38 27.48
CA PRO A 248 3.91 33.23 28.35
C PRO A 248 3.32 31.96 27.70
N PHE A 249 4.11 30.89 27.62
CA PHE A 249 3.61 29.56 27.20
C PHE A 249 2.47 29.04 28.08
N ALA A 250 2.45 29.43 29.37
CA ALA A 250 1.40 29.07 30.30
C ALA A 250 0.01 29.55 29.85
N ALA A 251 -0.08 30.67 29.12
CA ALA A 251 -1.35 31.13 28.54
C ALA A 251 -1.91 30.20 27.46
N PHE A 252 -1.11 29.24 26.99
CA PHE A 252 -1.48 28.21 26.03
C PHE A 252 -1.59 26.81 26.68
N GLY A 253 -1.58 26.73 28.02
CA GLY A 253 -1.64 25.47 28.75
C GLY A 253 -0.33 24.67 28.77
N VAL A 254 0.79 25.28 28.35
CA VAL A 254 2.11 24.67 28.33
C VAL A 254 2.90 25.15 29.56
N LYS A 255 3.24 24.24 30.47
CA LYS A 255 3.95 24.57 31.72
C LYS A 255 5.41 24.95 31.48
N GLU A 256 6.11 24.21 30.62
CA GLU A 256 7.49 24.50 30.21
C GLU A 256 7.70 24.12 28.73
N PRO A 257 8.48 24.89 27.96
CA PRO A 257 8.91 24.47 26.64
C PRO A 257 9.81 23.25 26.74
N ALA A 258 9.60 22.25 25.88
CA ALA A 258 10.40 21.04 25.90
C ALA A 258 11.79 21.31 25.28
N GLY A 259 12.84 21.21 26.09
CA GLY A 259 14.23 21.13 25.63
C GLY A 259 14.94 22.48 25.44
N THR A 260 16.17 22.39 24.93
CA THR A 260 17.02 23.54 24.63
C THR A 260 16.49 24.33 23.41
N PRO A 261 16.63 25.66 23.38
CA PRO A 261 16.26 26.45 22.20
C PRO A 261 16.98 25.96 20.95
N LEU A 262 16.24 25.74 19.86
CA LEU A 262 16.81 25.37 18.58
C LEU A 262 17.37 26.61 17.89
N THR A 263 18.59 26.52 17.38
CA THR A 263 19.17 27.58 16.55
C THR A 263 19.05 27.20 15.08
N ILE A 264 18.21 27.92 14.32
CA ILE A 264 17.97 27.67 12.89
C ILE A 264 18.13 29.00 12.13
N ASN A 265 18.98 29.03 11.11
CA ASN A 265 19.30 30.24 10.35
C ASN A 265 19.69 31.44 11.24
N GLY A 266 20.39 31.18 12.36
CA GLY A 266 20.78 32.20 13.33
C GLY A 266 19.67 32.66 14.28
N LEU A 267 18.45 32.13 14.16
CA LEU A 267 17.35 32.41 15.09
C LEU A 267 17.30 31.38 16.21
N SER A 268 17.26 31.86 17.46
CA SER A 268 16.95 31.02 18.62
C SER A 268 15.44 30.88 18.77
N LEU A 269 14.94 29.65 18.64
CA LEU A 269 13.54 29.28 18.64
C LEU A 269 13.26 28.29 19.77
N GLN A 270 12.34 28.66 20.66
CA GLN A 270 11.74 27.73 21.60
C GLN A 270 10.46 27.18 20.99
N ILE A 271 10.36 25.85 20.95
CA ILE A 271 9.23 25.15 20.35
C ILE A 271 8.49 24.41 21.46
N ALA A 272 7.16 24.54 21.46
CA ALA A 272 6.29 23.74 22.30
C ALA A 272 5.04 23.35 21.53
N ASP A 273 4.46 22.21 21.83
CA ASP A 273 3.17 21.81 21.26
C ASP A 273 2.07 22.04 22.31
N SER A 274 0.93 22.59 21.86
CA SER A 274 -0.26 22.80 22.68
C SER A 274 -1.49 22.18 21.99
N PRO A 275 -2.61 21.97 22.69
CA PRO A 275 -3.87 21.59 22.07
C PRO A 275 -4.36 22.59 21.00
N ARG A 276 -3.79 23.81 21.00
CA ARG A 276 -4.17 24.90 20.11
C ARG A 276 -3.32 25.02 18.85
N GLY A 277 -2.24 24.23 18.78
CA GLY A 277 -1.24 24.26 17.72
C GLY A 277 0.19 24.24 18.25
N ARG A 278 1.14 24.18 17.32
CA ARG A 278 2.57 24.31 17.62
C ARG A 278 2.91 25.77 17.90
N LEU A 279 3.64 26.03 18.97
CA LEU A 279 4.04 27.35 19.43
C LEU A 279 5.53 27.57 19.14
N TRP A 280 5.86 28.65 18.44
CA TRP A 280 7.23 29.12 18.25
C TRP A 280 7.41 30.43 19.00
N ARG A 281 8.40 30.46 19.89
CA ARG A 281 8.77 31.66 20.63
C ARG A 281 10.19 32.09 20.30
N SER A 282 10.37 33.37 19.99
CA SER A 282 11.69 33.97 19.76
C SER A 282 11.75 35.41 20.23
N SER A 283 12.93 35.86 20.66
CA SER A 283 13.22 37.29 20.89
C SER A 283 13.32 38.09 19.59
N ALA A 284 13.47 37.40 18.45
CA ALA A 284 13.56 38.00 17.13
C ALA A 284 12.19 38.43 16.54
N MET A 285 11.09 38.31 17.29
CA MET A 285 9.72 38.56 16.83
C MET A 285 9.10 39.81 17.50
N PRO A 286 8.57 40.79 16.73
CA PRO A 286 8.63 40.92 15.28
C PRO A 286 10.06 41.20 14.81
N PRO A 287 10.38 40.84 13.55
CA PRO A 287 11.68 41.14 12.98
C PRO A 287 11.86 42.66 12.83
N GLN A 288 12.95 43.18 13.38
CA GLN A 288 13.32 44.61 13.31
C GLN A 288 14.22 44.92 12.12
N THR A 289 14.88 43.91 11.56
CA THR A 289 15.82 44.05 10.43
C THR A 289 15.42 43.13 9.28
N ALA A 290 15.84 43.51 8.06
CA ALA A 290 15.61 42.70 6.87
C ALA A 290 16.22 41.30 6.98
N ASP A 291 17.42 41.19 7.56
CA ASP A 291 18.10 39.90 7.76
C ASP A 291 17.33 39.00 8.73
N THR A 292 16.80 39.56 9.82
CA THR A 292 15.98 38.80 10.78
C THR A 292 14.67 38.34 10.14
N ALA A 293 14.03 39.21 9.34
CA ALA A 293 12.83 38.86 8.60
C ALA A 293 13.10 37.73 7.59
N ARG A 294 14.21 37.81 6.86
CA ARG A 294 14.66 36.79 5.92
C ARG A 294 14.93 35.46 6.62
N ALA A 295 15.69 35.47 7.72
CA ALA A 295 15.98 34.28 8.50
C ALA A 295 14.69 33.63 9.05
N LEU A 296 13.73 34.44 9.48
CA LEU A 296 12.44 33.95 9.97
C LEU A 296 11.64 33.29 8.85
N TYR A 297 11.61 33.92 7.67
CA TYR A 297 10.94 33.38 6.49
C TYR A 297 11.56 32.08 6.02
N GLU A 298 12.88 32.01 5.90
CA GLU A 298 13.60 30.80 5.48
C GLU A 298 13.38 29.65 6.48
N THR A 299 13.44 29.95 7.78
CA THR A 299 13.13 28.97 8.84
C THR A 299 11.68 28.50 8.80
N TRP A 300 10.75 29.42 8.51
CA TRP A 300 9.35 29.04 8.34
C TRP A 300 9.14 28.14 7.13
N GLN A 301 9.74 28.47 5.99
CA GLN A 301 9.64 27.68 4.77
C GLN A 301 10.29 26.30 4.91
N SER A 302 11.41 26.19 5.62
CA SER A 302 12.08 24.90 5.85
C SER A 302 11.28 23.96 6.74
N LEU A 303 10.55 24.51 7.73
CA LEU A 303 9.77 23.72 8.69
C LEU A 303 8.29 23.53 8.30
N ALA A 304 7.75 24.40 7.44
CA ALA A 304 6.36 24.31 6.97
C ALA A 304 6.17 23.28 5.86
N ARG A 305 7.25 22.86 5.18
CA ARG A 305 7.19 21.79 4.19
C ARG A 305 7.27 20.45 4.94
N PRO A 306 6.27 19.56 4.81
CA PRO A 306 6.45 18.19 5.28
C PRO A 306 7.69 17.63 4.60
N ALA A 307 8.51 16.87 5.34
CA ALA A 307 9.68 16.21 4.78
C ALA A 307 9.21 15.37 3.59
N GLN A 308 9.51 15.83 2.37
CA GLN A 308 9.14 15.06 1.19
C GLN A 308 10.02 13.82 1.16
N PRO A 309 9.45 12.62 0.97
CA PRO A 309 10.23 11.42 0.81
C PRO A 309 11.21 11.64 -0.34
N TYR A 310 12.50 11.48 -0.05
CA TYR A 310 13.52 11.59 -1.08
C TYR A 310 13.25 10.54 -2.16
N PRO A 311 13.03 10.92 -3.43
CA PRO A 311 12.73 9.94 -4.47
C PRO A 311 13.98 9.09 -4.72
N MET A 312 13.79 7.78 -4.82
CA MET A 312 14.85 6.86 -5.24
C MET A 312 15.26 7.18 -6.68
N PRO A 313 16.54 7.09 -7.08
CA PRO A 313 16.92 7.19 -8.49
C PRO A 313 16.55 5.91 -9.25
N ALA A 314 16.44 6.01 -10.58
CA ALA A 314 16.38 4.82 -11.42
C ALA A 314 17.67 4.00 -11.24
N MET A 315 17.53 2.71 -10.95
CA MET A 315 18.67 1.84 -10.65
C MET A 315 18.34 0.37 -10.87
N GLN A 316 19.38 -0.42 -11.06
CA GLN A 316 19.29 -1.88 -11.08
C GLN A 316 19.75 -2.44 -9.74
N LEU A 317 18.87 -3.20 -9.09
CA LEU A 317 19.18 -3.97 -7.90
C LEU A 317 19.60 -5.37 -8.32
N ALA A 318 20.89 -5.67 -8.16
CA ALA A 318 21.42 -7.02 -8.32
C ALA A 318 20.90 -7.94 -7.20
N PRO A 319 20.74 -9.25 -7.47
CA PRO A 319 20.36 -10.21 -6.43
C PRO A 319 21.46 -10.26 -5.36
N ARG A 320 21.06 -9.99 -4.11
CA ARG A 320 21.95 -10.02 -2.93
C ARG A 320 21.76 -11.27 -2.08
N ARG A 321 20.75 -12.09 -2.39
CA ARG A 321 20.47 -13.38 -1.74
C ARG A 321 20.34 -14.47 -2.78
N SER A 322 20.75 -15.69 -2.42
CA SER A 322 20.63 -16.88 -3.27
C SER A 322 19.28 -17.59 -3.14
N SER A 323 18.45 -17.19 -2.18
CA SER A 323 17.11 -17.74 -1.95
C SER A 323 16.15 -16.66 -1.43
N PRO A 324 14.87 -16.70 -1.84
CA PRO A 324 13.81 -15.86 -1.28
C PRO A 324 13.66 -16.05 0.25
N LEU A 325 13.03 -15.08 0.92
CA LEU A 325 12.64 -15.25 2.34
C LEU A 325 11.62 -16.38 2.47
N ALA A 326 11.69 -17.11 3.59
CA ALA A 326 10.68 -18.10 3.95
C ALA A 326 9.34 -17.38 4.27
N MET A 327 8.23 -17.97 3.82
CA MET A 327 6.86 -17.43 3.94
C MET A 327 6.40 -17.24 5.39
N PRO A 328 5.96 -16.03 5.78
CA PRO A 328 4.95 -15.86 6.81
C PRO A 328 3.64 -15.35 6.20
N GLY A 329 2.64 -16.23 6.11
CA GLY A 329 1.23 -15.80 6.02
C GLY A 329 0.74 -15.20 4.70
N THR A 330 1.31 -15.54 3.54
CA THR A 330 0.75 -15.12 2.25
C THR A 330 -0.68 -15.67 2.09
N PRO A 331 -1.71 -14.81 1.93
CA PRO A 331 -3.05 -15.29 1.72
C PRO A 331 -3.10 -16.02 0.37
N PRO A 332 -3.62 -17.24 0.33
CA PRO A 332 -3.74 -17.98 -0.91
C PRO A 332 -4.66 -17.24 -1.88
N ALA A 333 -4.46 -17.43 -3.18
CA ALA A 333 -5.21 -16.72 -4.21
C ALA A 333 -6.74 -16.81 -3.96
N ALA A 334 -7.35 -15.68 -3.58
CA ALA A 334 -8.73 -15.64 -3.07
C ALA A 334 -9.75 -16.23 -4.06
N TRP A 335 -9.50 -16.09 -5.37
CA TRP A 335 -10.35 -16.65 -6.41
C TRP A 335 -10.42 -18.19 -6.37
N LEU A 336 -9.34 -18.89 -6.03
CA LEU A 336 -9.34 -20.35 -5.89
C LEU A 336 -10.13 -20.78 -4.65
N ALA A 337 -10.13 -19.98 -3.57
CA ALA A 337 -10.98 -20.23 -2.42
C ALA A 337 -12.48 -20.13 -2.79
N TYR A 338 -12.86 -19.14 -3.62
CA TYR A 338 -14.23 -19.05 -4.13
C TYR A 338 -14.61 -20.22 -5.04
N VAL A 339 -13.70 -20.67 -5.91
CA VAL A 339 -13.92 -21.87 -6.75
C VAL A 339 -14.12 -23.11 -5.88
N LEU A 340 -13.29 -23.31 -4.85
CA LEU A 340 -13.44 -24.41 -3.90
C LEU A 340 -14.79 -24.37 -3.18
N LEU A 341 -15.21 -23.18 -2.72
CA LEU A 341 -16.50 -22.98 -2.06
C LEU A 341 -17.67 -23.29 -3.00
N ALA A 342 -17.61 -22.82 -4.24
CA ALA A 342 -18.64 -23.10 -5.25
C ALA A 342 -18.74 -24.59 -5.58
N LEU A 343 -17.60 -25.26 -5.80
CA LEU A 343 -17.55 -26.71 -6.06
C LEU A 343 -18.08 -27.51 -4.87
N PHE A 344 -17.77 -27.09 -3.64
CA PHE A 344 -18.29 -27.72 -2.43
C PHE A 344 -19.81 -27.55 -2.28
N ALA A 345 -20.33 -26.36 -2.56
CA ALA A 345 -21.78 -26.10 -2.53
C ALA A 345 -22.54 -26.93 -3.58
N LEU A 346 -22.00 -27.03 -4.80
CA LEU A 346 -22.52 -27.88 -5.87
C LEU A 346 -22.54 -29.36 -5.45
N GLU A 347 -21.50 -29.83 -4.73
CA GLU A 347 -21.41 -31.22 -4.27
C GLU A 347 -22.49 -31.50 -3.24
N ARG A 348 -22.69 -30.57 -2.31
CA ARG A 348 -23.75 -30.64 -1.30
C ARG A 348 -25.14 -30.63 -1.91
N LEU A 349 -25.38 -29.80 -2.92
CA LEU A 349 -26.68 -29.71 -3.59
C LEU A 349 -26.99 -30.99 -4.37
N MET A 350 -26.04 -31.50 -5.16
CA MET A 350 -26.20 -32.76 -5.91
C MET A 350 -26.34 -33.98 -4.99
N THR A 351 -25.60 -34.03 -3.87
CA THR A 351 -25.77 -35.11 -2.90
C THR A 351 -27.11 -35.03 -2.16
N HIS A 352 -27.68 -33.84 -1.97
CA HIS A 352 -29.00 -33.66 -1.37
C HIS A 352 -30.12 -34.05 -2.34
N VAL A 353 -30.04 -33.63 -3.61
CA VAL A 353 -30.98 -34.02 -4.68
C VAL A 353 -31.03 -35.55 -4.83
N ARG A 354 -29.88 -36.23 -4.75
CA ARG A 354 -29.81 -37.69 -4.82
C ARG A 354 -30.45 -38.42 -3.62
N ARG A 355 -30.54 -37.77 -2.45
CA ARG A 355 -31.11 -38.38 -1.23
C ARG A 355 -32.63 -38.25 -1.15
N ARG A 356 -33.22 -37.33 -1.90
CA ARG A 356 -34.66 -37.27 -2.15
C ARG A 356 -34.99 -38.25 -3.26
#